data_AF-A0AAV1ATD3-F1
#
_entry.id   AF-A0AAV1ATD3-F1
#
_cell.length_a   1.000
_cell.length_b   1.000
_cell.length_c   1.000
_cell.angle_alpha   90.00
_cell.angle_beta   90.00
_cell.angle_gamma   90.00
#
_symmetry.space_group_name_H-M   'P 1'
#
loop_
_entity.id
_entity.type
_entity.pdbx_description
1 polymer ?
#
loop_
_entity_poly.entity_id
_entity_poly.type
_entity_poly.pdbx_seq_one_letter_code
_entity_poly.pdbx_strand_id
1 'polypeptide(L)'
;MANPEAKLETFLHWLQANRVELRGCKIKYCDSRKGFGIFSDKDVSDGILLVVPLELAITPMRVLQDPFLGPECRALFEEGDVDDRFLLMLFLTVERLRKGSLWKPYLDMLPTTFGNTLWFSEEELRELRGTNLYRATELQKKSLLNLYETKVKDLANKLLNLDGDSEIEVCFEDFLWANSVFWSRALNIPMPRSYVFPEMQDVLQSCTPEVDEKGRKVTKSDDLTKEMTHSTVHGDTVWVEGLVPGIDFCNHGSDFLHDQSDLKSIATWEVDGIGLTTGVPVSMYLLSAAQSPLQIDREISISYGNKGNEELLYLYGFVIDGNTDDYLMVHYPAEAINTIPFSESKGQLLEVQKTEMRCLLPKTLLDNGFFPLSTKNSGEKENNQSNQVCNYSWSGQRKIPSYVNKLVFPEKFMATLRTIAMQEDELFKVSSMLEELIGPEGERQLSDTDVQSAIWEVCGDSGALQVLVDLLHVKLMDLEEDSGTVESDFELLKKALIIDSQEDSRQTGNDLEETKMMSRNKWSAIVYRRGQKQLTRLFLNEAEHALQLSMNEETSVP
;
A
#
# COMPACT_ATOMS: atom_id res chain seq x y z
N MET A 1 7.80 -25.53 -22.62
CA MET A 1 8.32 -24.43 -21.78
C MET A 1 9.79 -24.70 -21.51
N ALA A 2 10.64 -23.68 -21.60
CA ALA A 2 12.07 -23.83 -21.27
C ALA A 2 12.26 -24.22 -19.79
N ASN A 3 13.30 -25.00 -19.48
CA ASN A 3 13.71 -25.34 -18.12
C ASN A 3 13.89 -24.03 -17.30
N PRO A 4 13.27 -23.87 -16.11
CA PRO A 4 13.47 -22.70 -15.24
C PRO A 4 14.94 -22.32 -15.02
N GLU A 5 15.83 -23.30 -14.95
CA GLU A 5 17.28 -23.07 -14.81
C GLU A 5 17.87 -22.39 -16.06
N ALA A 6 17.47 -22.80 -17.27
CA ALA A 6 17.96 -22.22 -18.51
C ALA A 6 17.48 -20.76 -18.69
N LYS A 7 16.26 -20.45 -18.21
CA LYS A 7 15.77 -19.07 -18.15
C LYS A 7 16.62 -18.23 -17.20
N LEU A 8 16.90 -18.76 -16.00
CA LEU A 8 17.72 -18.09 -15.01
C LEU A 8 19.13 -17.82 -15.53
N GLU A 9 19.78 -18.79 -16.18
CA GLU A 9 21.11 -18.60 -16.79
C GLU A 9 21.11 -17.48 -17.83
N THR A 10 20.08 -17.45 -18.69
CA THR A 10 19.92 -16.39 -19.71
C THR A 10 19.75 -15.03 -19.05
N PHE A 11 18.95 -14.95 -17.99
CA PHE A 11 18.74 -13.73 -17.22
C PHE A 11 20.02 -13.25 -16.51
N LEU A 12 20.78 -14.14 -15.89
CA LEU A 12 22.04 -13.80 -15.23
C LEU A 12 23.08 -13.26 -16.22
N HIS A 13 23.19 -13.86 -17.40
CA HIS A 13 24.04 -13.31 -18.47
C HIS A 13 23.58 -11.93 -18.93
N TRP A 14 22.26 -11.72 -19.03
CA TRP A 14 21.69 -10.42 -19.38
C TRP A 14 21.96 -9.35 -18.31
N LEU A 15 21.82 -9.69 -17.02
CA LEU A 15 22.18 -8.81 -15.90
C LEU A 15 23.66 -8.39 -16.00
N GLN A 16 24.56 -9.37 -16.20
CA GLN A 16 25.99 -9.11 -16.33
C GLN A 16 26.30 -8.21 -17.53
N ALA A 17 25.67 -8.44 -18.68
CA ALA A 17 25.83 -7.62 -19.88
C ALA A 17 25.37 -6.16 -19.67
N ASN A 18 24.38 -5.95 -18.80
CA ASN A 18 23.86 -4.64 -18.40
C ASN A 18 24.54 -4.07 -17.14
N ARG A 19 25.73 -4.58 -16.78
CA ARG A 19 26.57 -4.07 -15.68
C ARG A 19 25.91 -4.14 -14.30
N VAL A 20 25.00 -5.09 -14.10
CA VAL A 20 24.49 -5.42 -12.77
C VAL A 20 25.54 -6.22 -12.01
N GLU A 21 25.82 -5.83 -10.77
CA GLU A 21 26.83 -6.46 -9.93
C GLU A 21 26.19 -7.27 -8.80
N LEU A 22 26.28 -8.60 -8.88
CA LEU A 22 25.99 -9.50 -7.77
C LEU A 22 27.28 -9.70 -6.96
N ARG A 23 27.44 -8.96 -5.84
CA ARG A 23 28.70 -8.89 -5.09
C ARG A 23 28.87 -10.03 -4.09
N GLY A 24 27.80 -10.36 -3.37
CA GLY A 24 27.77 -11.42 -2.35
C GLY A 24 26.47 -12.19 -2.31
N CYS A 25 25.70 -12.13 -3.40
CA CYS A 25 24.42 -12.79 -3.51
C CYS A 25 24.27 -13.54 -4.83
N LYS A 26 23.24 -14.37 -4.90
CA LYS A 26 22.81 -15.10 -6.10
C LYS A 26 21.29 -15.16 -6.14
N ILE A 27 20.74 -15.28 -7.35
CA ILE A 27 19.31 -15.50 -7.55
C ILE A 27 19.06 -17.00 -7.67
N LYS A 28 18.10 -17.54 -6.92
CA LYS A 28 17.77 -18.97 -6.90
C LYS A 28 16.27 -19.16 -6.77
N TYR A 29 15.76 -20.27 -7.31
CA TYR A 29 14.41 -20.73 -7.03
C TYR A 29 14.27 -21.17 -5.57
N CYS A 30 13.35 -20.57 -4.83
CA CYS A 30 13.01 -20.90 -3.46
C CYS A 30 12.10 -22.13 -3.43
N ASP A 31 10.84 -21.93 -3.81
CA ASP A 31 9.77 -22.92 -3.81
C ASP A 31 8.60 -22.42 -4.68
N SER A 32 7.54 -23.22 -4.78
CA SER A 32 6.34 -22.87 -5.55
C SER A 32 5.55 -21.68 -4.99
N ARG A 33 5.80 -21.26 -3.74
CA ARG A 33 5.07 -20.18 -3.05
C ARG A 33 5.72 -18.84 -3.29
N LYS A 34 7.05 -18.78 -3.13
CA LYS A 34 7.84 -17.55 -3.28
C LYS A 34 8.40 -17.37 -4.69
N GLY A 35 8.53 -18.46 -5.47
CA GLY A 35 9.19 -18.42 -6.75
C GLY A 35 10.69 -18.23 -6.59
N PHE A 36 11.27 -17.23 -7.27
CA PHE A 36 12.69 -16.91 -7.16
C PHE A 36 12.95 -15.89 -6.04
N GLY A 37 14.12 -16.00 -5.42
CA GLY A 37 14.58 -15.09 -4.37
C GLY A 37 16.07 -14.80 -4.50
N ILE A 38 16.53 -13.81 -3.73
CA ILE A 38 17.95 -13.48 -3.59
C ILE A 38 18.50 -14.20 -2.36
N PHE A 39 19.66 -14.83 -2.48
CA PHE A 39 20.31 -15.57 -1.41
C PHE A 39 21.74 -15.09 -1.22
N SER A 40 22.20 -15.07 0.03
CA SER A 40 23.60 -14.83 0.35
C SER A 40 24.47 -15.95 -0.25
N ASP A 41 25.62 -15.56 -0.80
CA ASP A 41 26.59 -16.49 -1.39
C ASP A 41 27.94 -16.41 -0.66
N LYS A 42 28.36 -15.20 -0.32
CA LYS A 42 29.58 -14.93 0.44
C LYS A 42 29.45 -13.61 1.19
N ASP A 43 30.25 -13.46 2.22
CA ASP A 43 30.30 -12.23 3.01
C ASP A 43 30.92 -11.09 2.19
N VAL A 44 30.41 -9.87 2.37
CA VAL A 44 30.88 -8.66 1.69
C VAL A 44 31.18 -7.59 2.72
N SER A 45 32.39 -7.03 2.69
CA SER A 45 32.88 -6.13 3.74
C SER A 45 32.15 -4.79 3.83
N ASP A 46 31.59 -4.30 2.73
CA ASP A 46 30.81 -3.06 2.67
C ASP A 46 29.30 -3.29 2.88
N GLY A 47 28.87 -4.55 2.99
CA GLY A 47 27.46 -4.93 3.11
C GLY A 47 26.62 -4.74 1.83
N ILE A 48 27.22 -4.29 0.71
CA ILE A 48 26.51 -4.06 -0.56
C ILE A 48 26.41 -5.38 -1.31
N LEU A 49 25.20 -5.91 -1.42
CA LEU A 49 24.96 -7.26 -1.93
C LEU A 49 24.73 -7.28 -3.45
N LEU A 50 23.96 -6.30 -3.95
CA LEU A 50 23.55 -6.17 -5.34
C LEU A 50 23.58 -4.70 -5.77
N VAL A 51 24.08 -4.39 -6.96
CA VAL A 51 24.06 -3.04 -7.55
C VAL A 51 23.45 -3.11 -8.95
N VAL A 52 22.42 -2.29 -9.20
CA VAL A 52 21.70 -2.19 -10.47
C VAL A 52 21.81 -0.76 -11.01
N PRO A 53 22.39 -0.53 -12.21
CA PRO A 53 22.31 0.78 -12.87
C PRO A 53 20.85 1.17 -13.14
N LEU A 54 20.43 2.38 -12.76
CA LEU A 54 19.03 2.82 -12.93
C LEU A 54 18.64 3.05 -14.40
N GLU A 55 19.60 3.06 -15.33
CA GLU A 55 19.32 3.01 -16.77
C GLU A 55 18.58 1.73 -17.19
N LEU A 56 18.77 0.64 -16.43
CA LEU A 56 18.12 -0.65 -16.64
C LEU A 56 16.69 -0.71 -16.06
N ALA A 57 16.33 0.25 -15.21
CA ALA A 57 15.02 0.28 -14.57
C ALA A 57 13.92 0.63 -15.59
N ILE A 58 12.77 -0.04 -15.47
CA ILE A 58 11.57 0.27 -16.26
C ILE A 58 10.78 1.33 -15.50
N THR A 59 10.81 2.55 -16.01
CA THR A 59 10.27 3.75 -15.35
C THR A 59 9.57 4.65 -16.38
N PRO A 60 8.62 5.52 -16.02
CA PRO A 60 7.86 6.35 -16.98
C PRO A 60 8.75 7.11 -17.99
N MET A 61 9.75 7.85 -17.51
CA MET A 61 10.78 8.52 -18.30
C MET A 61 11.51 7.60 -19.28
N ARG A 62 11.79 6.34 -18.91
CA ARG A 62 12.44 5.38 -19.82
C ARG A 62 11.48 4.91 -20.91
N VAL A 63 10.21 4.73 -20.58
CA VAL A 63 9.15 4.48 -21.57
C VAL A 63 9.02 5.67 -22.53
N LEU A 64 8.98 6.89 -22.00
CA LEU A 64 8.89 8.11 -22.81
C LEU A 64 10.15 8.34 -23.67
N GLN A 65 11.32 7.91 -23.21
CA GLN A 65 12.59 7.99 -23.96
C GLN A 65 12.79 6.82 -24.94
N ASP A 66 11.95 5.79 -24.87
CA ASP A 66 12.11 4.61 -25.71
C ASP A 66 12.03 5.00 -27.21
N PRO A 67 12.97 4.57 -28.06
CA PRO A 67 12.95 4.96 -29.47
C PRO A 67 11.73 4.46 -30.23
N PHE A 68 11.13 3.36 -29.78
CA PHE A 68 10.03 2.67 -30.45
C PHE A 68 8.67 3.08 -29.87
N LEU A 69 8.46 2.93 -28.56
CA LEU A 69 7.20 3.27 -27.89
C LEU A 69 7.09 4.76 -27.57
N GLY A 70 8.22 5.42 -27.31
CA GLY A 70 8.27 6.79 -26.78
C GLY A 70 7.54 7.84 -27.61
N PRO A 71 7.60 7.87 -28.96
CA PRO A 71 6.87 8.88 -29.75
C PRO A 71 5.36 8.91 -29.50
N GLU A 72 4.72 7.74 -29.49
CA GLU A 72 3.28 7.63 -29.23
C GLU A 72 2.96 7.90 -27.76
N CYS A 73 3.76 7.34 -26.84
CA CYS A 73 3.59 7.53 -25.41
C CYS A 73 3.75 9.00 -24.99
N ARG A 74 4.69 9.75 -25.57
CA ARG A 74 4.88 11.19 -25.31
C ARG A 74 3.68 12.00 -25.77
N ALA A 75 3.17 11.74 -26.98
CA ALA A 75 2.00 12.44 -27.49
C ALA A 75 0.80 12.30 -26.54
N LEU A 76 0.49 11.06 -26.11
CA LEU A 76 -0.59 10.78 -25.18
C LEU A 76 -0.36 11.40 -23.79
N PHE A 77 0.89 11.41 -23.31
CA PHE A 77 1.23 11.96 -22.00
C PHE A 77 1.12 13.49 -21.98
N GLU A 78 1.61 14.17 -23.03
CA GLU A 78 1.52 15.62 -23.21
C GLU A 78 0.07 16.11 -23.36
N GLU A 79 -0.79 15.29 -23.98
CA GLU A 79 -2.24 15.55 -24.07
C GLU A 79 -2.98 15.36 -22.73
N GLY A 80 -2.32 14.79 -21.71
CA GLY A 80 -2.93 14.46 -20.42
C GLY A 80 -3.83 13.22 -20.45
N ASP A 81 -3.72 12.44 -21.52
CA ASP A 81 -4.56 11.28 -21.79
C ASP A 81 -4.13 10.05 -20.98
N VAL A 82 -2.86 9.98 -20.58
CA VAL A 82 -2.27 8.87 -19.83
C VAL A 82 -1.40 9.36 -18.69
N ASP A 83 -1.31 8.58 -17.62
CA ASP A 83 -0.43 8.83 -16.48
C ASP A 83 0.77 7.88 -16.45
N ASP A 84 1.68 8.10 -15.50
CA ASP A 84 2.90 7.31 -15.31
C ASP A 84 2.63 5.79 -15.18
N ARG A 85 1.56 5.42 -14.48
CA ARG A 85 1.21 4.01 -14.25
C ARG A 85 0.69 3.36 -15.52
N PHE A 86 -0.16 4.06 -16.26
CA PHE A 86 -0.63 3.60 -17.56
C PHE A 86 0.54 3.36 -18.52
N LEU A 87 1.53 4.28 -18.56
CA LEU A 87 2.72 4.13 -19.39
C LEU A 87 3.49 2.85 -19.08
N LEU A 88 3.71 2.56 -17.80
CA LEU A 88 4.40 1.34 -17.37
C LEU A 88 3.63 0.08 -17.72
N MET A 89 2.32 0.06 -17.46
CA MET A 89 1.48 -1.10 -17.77
C MET A 89 1.38 -1.35 -19.28
N LEU A 90 1.28 -0.29 -20.09
CA LEU A 90 1.30 -0.40 -21.54
C LEU A 90 2.65 -0.94 -22.03
N PHE A 91 3.76 -0.39 -21.54
CA PHE A 91 5.10 -0.84 -21.89
C PHE A 91 5.30 -2.33 -21.58
N LEU A 92 4.93 -2.76 -20.37
CA LEU A 92 4.99 -4.16 -19.97
C LEU A 92 4.11 -5.06 -20.85
N THR A 93 2.90 -4.62 -21.18
CA THR A 93 1.98 -5.36 -22.07
C THR A 93 2.60 -5.58 -23.45
N VAL A 94 3.16 -4.52 -24.05
CA VAL A 94 3.75 -4.57 -25.40
C VAL A 94 5.06 -5.37 -25.39
N GLU A 95 6.00 -5.06 -24.49
CA GLU A 95 7.32 -5.70 -24.47
C GLU A 95 7.26 -7.19 -24.10
N ARG A 96 6.22 -7.64 -23.39
CA ARG A 96 5.97 -9.07 -23.17
C ARG A 96 5.73 -9.83 -24.47
N LEU A 97 4.98 -9.22 -25.39
CA LEU A 97 4.54 -9.83 -26.64
C LEU A 97 5.53 -9.61 -27.78
N ARG A 98 6.32 -8.54 -27.70
CA ARG A 98 7.31 -8.15 -28.70
C ARG A 98 8.46 -9.15 -28.79
N LYS A 99 8.69 -9.72 -29.98
CA LYS A 99 9.77 -10.72 -30.18
C LYS A 99 11.16 -10.12 -30.04
N GLY A 100 11.33 -8.85 -30.42
CA GLY A 100 12.59 -8.11 -30.37
C GLY A 100 12.89 -7.42 -29.03
N SER A 101 12.13 -7.69 -27.97
CA SER A 101 12.28 -7.00 -26.68
C SER A 101 13.69 -7.18 -26.09
N LEU A 102 14.34 -6.07 -25.74
CA LEU A 102 15.62 -6.08 -25.01
C LEU A 102 15.44 -6.54 -23.56
N TRP A 103 14.21 -6.45 -23.03
CA TRP A 103 13.85 -6.85 -21.68
C TRP A 103 13.42 -8.31 -21.60
N LYS A 104 13.37 -9.04 -22.73
CA LYS A 104 12.88 -10.42 -22.79
C LYS A 104 13.49 -11.35 -21.73
N PRO A 105 14.82 -11.34 -21.45
CA PRO A 105 15.40 -12.18 -20.41
C PRO A 105 14.86 -11.89 -19.00
N TYR A 106 14.54 -10.62 -18.70
CA TYR A 106 13.91 -10.22 -17.45
C TYR A 106 12.42 -10.59 -17.42
N LEU A 107 11.67 -10.26 -18.48
CA LEU A 107 10.23 -10.54 -18.56
C LEU A 107 9.93 -12.05 -18.52
N ASP A 108 10.81 -12.89 -19.06
CA ASP A 108 10.66 -14.35 -19.04
C ASP A 108 10.86 -14.99 -17.66
N MET A 109 11.47 -14.25 -16.72
CA MET A 109 11.61 -14.63 -15.31
C MET A 109 10.43 -14.21 -14.45
N LEU A 110 9.63 -13.24 -14.90
CA LEU A 110 8.45 -12.79 -14.17
C LEU A 110 7.37 -13.88 -14.14
N PRO A 111 6.55 -13.95 -13.08
CA PRO A 111 5.45 -14.90 -12.99
C PRO A 111 4.49 -14.75 -14.17
N THR A 112 3.96 -15.86 -14.70
CA THR A 112 2.94 -15.83 -15.75
C THR A 112 1.53 -15.72 -15.20
N THR A 113 1.33 -16.09 -13.93
CA THR A 113 0.08 -15.99 -13.18
C THR A 113 0.38 -15.46 -11.78
N PHE A 114 -0.65 -14.97 -11.08
CA PHE A 114 -0.50 -14.37 -9.76
C PHE A 114 -1.52 -14.93 -8.78
N GLY A 115 -1.18 -14.90 -7.49
CA GLY A 115 -2.08 -15.25 -6.40
C GLY A 115 -2.98 -14.10 -5.92
N ASN A 116 -2.98 -12.96 -6.61
CA ASN A 116 -3.82 -11.83 -6.25
C ASN A 116 -5.26 -12.03 -6.72
N THR A 117 -6.21 -11.35 -6.07
CA THR A 117 -7.64 -11.61 -6.27
C THR A 117 -8.14 -11.32 -7.69
N LEU A 118 -7.42 -10.51 -8.47
CA LEU A 118 -7.77 -10.27 -9.87
C LEU A 118 -7.58 -11.54 -10.74
N TRP A 119 -6.80 -12.51 -10.28
CA TRP A 119 -6.57 -13.80 -10.95
C TRP A 119 -7.41 -14.94 -10.37
N PHE A 120 -8.23 -14.66 -9.37
CA PHE A 120 -9.08 -15.69 -8.77
C PHE A 120 -10.14 -16.16 -9.76
N SER A 121 -10.35 -17.47 -9.79
CA SER A 121 -11.54 -18.08 -10.38
C SER A 121 -12.80 -17.63 -9.63
N GLU A 122 -13.96 -17.78 -10.25
CA GLU A 122 -15.25 -17.47 -9.62
C GLU A 122 -15.48 -18.25 -8.32
N GLU A 123 -14.97 -19.48 -8.22
CA GLU A 123 -15.09 -20.27 -6.99
C GLU A 123 -14.20 -19.75 -5.86
N GLU A 124 -12.98 -19.32 -6.18
CA GLU A 124 -12.03 -18.75 -5.21
C GLU A 124 -12.49 -17.37 -4.75
N LEU A 125 -12.96 -16.53 -5.68
CA LEU A 125 -13.45 -15.19 -5.37
C LEU A 125 -14.70 -15.22 -4.51
N ARG A 126 -15.58 -16.22 -4.68
CA ARG A 126 -16.77 -16.41 -3.85
C ARG A 126 -16.45 -16.60 -2.37
N GLU A 127 -15.28 -17.16 -2.04
CA GLU A 127 -14.86 -17.32 -0.65
C GLU A 127 -14.65 -15.97 0.05
N LEU A 128 -14.46 -14.89 -0.71
CA LEU A 128 -14.31 -13.53 -0.19
C LEU A 128 -15.63 -12.77 -0.04
N ARG A 129 -16.79 -13.36 -0.38
CA ARG A 129 -18.08 -12.67 -0.24
C ARG A 129 -18.30 -12.12 1.17
N GLY A 130 -18.96 -10.97 1.24
CA GLY A 130 -19.14 -10.19 2.47
C GLY A 130 -17.94 -9.33 2.86
N THR A 131 -16.75 -9.58 2.30
CA THR A 131 -15.56 -8.75 2.57
C THR A 131 -15.49 -7.51 1.68
N ASN A 132 -14.75 -6.50 2.14
CA ASN A 132 -14.45 -5.32 1.33
C ASN A 132 -13.60 -5.68 0.10
N LEU A 133 -12.66 -6.62 0.27
CA LEU A 133 -11.80 -7.10 -0.81
C LEU A 133 -12.57 -7.72 -1.97
N TYR A 134 -13.65 -8.45 -1.73
CA TYR A 134 -14.51 -8.98 -2.79
C TYR A 134 -15.10 -7.86 -3.65
N ARG A 135 -15.72 -6.86 -3.01
CA ARG A 135 -16.30 -5.70 -3.71
C ARG A 135 -15.24 -4.91 -4.48
N ALA A 136 -14.08 -4.66 -3.86
CA ALA A 136 -12.97 -3.95 -4.49
C ALA A 136 -12.43 -4.71 -5.72
N THR A 137 -12.28 -6.02 -5.61
CA THR A 137 -11.79 -6.89 -6.70
C THR A 137 -12.74 -6.85 -7.90
N GLU A 138 -14.05 -6.99 -7.68
CA GLU A 138 -15.07 -6.95 -8.73
C GLU A 138 -15.07 -5.60 -9.47
N LEU A 139 -15.07 -4.51 -8.73
CA LEU A 139 -15.02 -3.16 -9.29
C LEU A 139 -13.73 -2.93 -10.10
N GLN A 140 -12.59 -3.37 -9.57
CA GLN A 140 -11.31 -3.22 -10.28
C GLN A 140 -11.25 -4.08 -11.54
N LYS A 141 -11.66 -5.35 -11.49
CA LYS A 141 -11.71 -6.22 -12.67
C LYS A 141 -12.53 -5.59 -13.79
N LYS A 142 -13.71 -5.05 -13.45
CA LYS A 142 -14.57 -4.34 -14.41
C LYS A 142 -13.92 -3.07 -14.96
N SER A 143 -13.28 -2.27 -14.10
CA SER A 143 -12.58 -1.05 -14.50
C SER A 143 -11.41 -1.35 -15.46
N LEU A 144 -10.58 -2.34 -15.13
CA LEU A 144 -9.45 -2.77 -15.97
C LEU A 144 -9.93 -3.32 -17.32
N LEU A 145 -10.98 -4.14 -17.34
CA LEU A 145 -11.55 -4.65 -18.59
C LEU A 145 -12.07 -3.51 -19.47
N ASN A 146 -12.76 -2.53 -18.88
CA ASN A 146 -13.22 -1.36 -19.62
C ASN A 146 -12.05 -0.53 -20.16
N LEU A 147 -11.02 -0.26 -19.37
CA LEU A 147 -9.82 0.46 -19.81
C LEU A 147 -9.09 -0.29 -20.93
N TYR A 148 -9.05 -1.63 -20.84
CA TYR A 148 -8.48 -2.48 -21.87
C TYR A 148 -9.21 -2.34 -23.20
N GLU A 149 -10.54 -2.56 -23.21
CA GLU A 149 -11.36 -2.54 -24.43
C GLU A 149 -11.42 -1.14 -25.05
N THR A 150 -11.42 -0.08 -24.24
CA THR A 150 -11.58 1.29 -24.73
C THR A 150 -10.27 1.97 -25.14
N LYS A 151 -9.13 1.51 -24.64
CA LYS A 151 -7.85 2.21 -24.83
C LYS A 151 -6.66 1.29 -25.07
N VAL A 152 -6.40 0.34 -24.18
CA VAL A 152 -5.14 -0.43 -24.22
C VAL A 152 -5.08 -1.33 -25.44
N LYS A 153 -6.17 -2.02 -25.80
CA LYS A 153 -6.20 -2.99 -26.90
C LYS A 153 -5.72 -2.37 -28.21
N ASP A 154 -6.32 -1.27 -28.63
CA ASP A 154 -6.00 -0.61 -29.90
C ASP A 154 -4.59 -0.01 -29.88
N LEU A 155 -4.19 0.60 -28.76
CA LEU A 155 -2.88 1.21 -28.61
C LEU A 155 -1.76 0.17 -28.63
N ALA A 156 -1.90 -0.92 -27.88
CA ALA A 156 -0.90 -1.98 -27.83
C ALA A 156 -0.78 -2.73 -29.18
N ASN A 157 -1.91 -3.01 -29.85
CA ASN A 157 -1.89 -3.58 -31.21
C ASN A 157 -1.23 -2.62 -32.22
N LYS A 158 -1.52 -1.30 -32.14
CA LYS A 158 -0.86 -0.30 -32.98
C LYS A 158 0.66 -0.34 -32.79
N LEU A 159 1.13 -0.40 -31.54
CA LEU A 159 2.55 -0.45 -31.23
C LEU A 159 3.20 -1.75 -31.72
N LEU A 160 2.60 -2.92 -31.51
CA LEU A 160 3.15 -4.20 -32.00
C LEU A 160 3.23 -4.26 -33.53
N ASN A 161 2.24 -3.69 -34.22
CA ASN A 161 2.23 -3.63 -35.69
C ASN A 161 3.41 -2.81 -36.26
N LEU A 162 3.89 -1.80 -35.53
CA LEU A 162 5.04 -0.99 -35.96
C LEU A 162 6.36 -1.79 -35.94
N ASP A 163 6.44 -2.88 -35.16
CA ASP A 163 7.63 -3.75 -35.06
C ASP A 163 7.61 -4.87 -36.11
N GLY A 164 6.59 -4.92 -36.96
CA GLY A 164 6.37 -6.00 -37.92
C GLY A 164 5.74 -7.26 -37.30
N ASP A 165 5.28 -7.20 -36.05
CA ASP A 165 4.59 -8.29 -35.34
C ASP A 165 3.07 -8.27 -35.63
N SER A 166 2.68 -8.16 -36.91
CA SER A 166 1.27 -7.98 -37.32
C SER A 166 0.33 -9.17 -37.07
N GLU A 167 0.87 -10.29 -36.59
CA GLU A 167 0.12 -11.52 -36.31
C GLU A 167 -0.23 -11.70 -34.83
N ILE A 168 0.27 -10.84 -33.94
CA ILE A 168 0.05 -10.94 -32.49
C ILE A 168 -1.10 -10.02 -32.08
N GLU A 169 -2.23 -10.59 -31.66
CA GLU A 169 -3.32 -9.84 -31.06
C GLU A 169 -3.15 -9.81 -29.53
N VAL A 170 -3.14 -8.61 -28.96
CA VAL A 170 -3.12 -8.42 -27.50
C VAL A 170 -4.46 -8.88 -26.92
N CYS A 171 -4.42 -9.61 -25.80
CA CYS A 171 -5.61 -10.00 -25.06
C CYS A 171 -5.67 -9.33 -23.67
N PHE A 172 -6.84 -9.37 -23.02
CA PHE A 172 -7.02 -8.78 -21.69
C PHE A 172 -6.07 -9.37 -20.65
N GLU A 173 -5.74 -10.67 -20.75
CA GLU A 173 -4.83 -11.35 -19.83
C GLU A 173 -3.42 -10.77 -19.87
N ASP A 174 -2.94 -10.28 -21.03
CA ASP A 174 -1.63 -9.61 -21.15
C ASP A 174 -1.61 -8.28 -20.39
N PHE A 175 -2.69 -7.50 -20.48
CA PHE A 175 -2.82 -6.25 -19.73
C PHE A 175 -3.01 -6.50 -18.23
N LEU A 176 -3.81 -7.50 -17.87
CA LEU A 176 -4.00 -7.91 -16.47
C LEU A 176 -2.68 -8.39 -15.85
N TRP A 177 -1.86 -9.10 -16.63
CA TRP A 177 -0.51 -9.49 -16.27
C TRP A 177 0.37 -8.26 -16.01
N ALA A 178 0.37 -7.27 -16.90
CA ALA A 178 1.15 -6.05 -16.72
C ALA A 178 0.73 -5.27 -15.47
N ASN A 179 -0.58 -5.14 -15.21
CA ASN A 179 -1.10 -4.55 -13.98
C ASN A 179 -0.59 -5.30 -12.74
N SER A 180 -0.61 -6.64 -12.77
CA SER A 180 -0.21 -7.48 -11.63
C SER A 180 1.31 -7.44 -11.40
N VAL A 181 2.10 -7.40 -12.47
CA VAL A 181 3.56 -7.17 -12.41
C VAL A 181 3.85 -5.82 -11.77
N PHE A 182 3.20 -4.75 -12.22
CA PHE A 182 3.39 -3.41 -11.67
C PHE A 182 3.10 -3.39 -10.16
N TRP A 183 1.91 -3.83 -9.73
CA TRP A 183 1.52 -3.74 -8.31
C TRP A 183 2.30 -4.66 -7.37
N SER A 184 2.83 -5.78 -7.87
CA SER A 184 3.60 -6.72 -7.05
C SER A 184 5.10 -6.43 -7.01
N ARG A 185 5.64 -5.65 -7.95
CA ARG A 185 7.10 -5.49 -8.15
C ARG A 185 7.61 -4.06 -8.31
N ALA A 186 6.74 -3.09 -8.58
CA ALA A 186 7.17 -1.70 -8.67
C ALA A 186 7.66 -1.18 -7.31
N LEU A 187 8.77 -0.46 -7.33
CA LEU A 187 9.38 0.18 -6.18
C LEU A 187 9.23 1.69 -6.31
N ASN A 188 9.14 2.40 -5.17
CA ASN A 188 9.25 3.84 -5.11
C ASN A 188 10.73 4.24 -5.09
N ILE A 189 11.30 4.59 -6.24
CA ILE A 189 12.74 4.83 -6.40
C ILE A 189 13.06 6.31 -6.14
N PRO A 190 13.92 6.65 -5.15
CA PRO A 190 14.34 8.01 -4.89
C PRO A 190 15.45 8.43 -5.88
N MET A 191 15.06 8.95 -7.04
CA MET A 191 16.00 9.35 -8.08
C MET A 191 16.49 10.79 -7.92
N PRO A 192 17.74 11.11 -8.31
CA PRO A 192 18.19 12.50 -8.42
C PRO A 192 17.34 13.28 -9.42
N ARG A 193 16.85 14.47 -9.07
CA ARG A 193 16.05 15.32 -9.96
C ARG A 193 16.71 15.58 -11.32
N SER A 194 18.04 15.76 -11.33
CA SER A 194 18.81 15.97 -12.57
C SER A 194 18.78 14.78 -13.53
N TYR A 195 18.54 13.57 -13.01
CA TYR A 195 18.39 12.38 -13.84
C TYR A 195 16.98 12.28 -14.43
N VAL A 196 15.96 12.65 -13.64
CA VAL A 196 14.55 12.62 -14.08
C VAL A 196 14.25 13.76 -15.07
N PHE A 197 14.83 14.95 -14.87
CA PHE A 197 14.60 16.14 -15.69
C PHE A 197 15.93 16.71 -16.24
N PRO A 198 16.49 16.11 -17.31
CA PRO A 198 17.77 16.56 -17.87
C PRO A 198 17.74 18.00 -18.43
N GLU A 199 16.60 18.42 -18.99
CA GLU A 199 16.46 19.68 -19.77
C GLU A 199 16.48 20.97 -18.93
N MET A 200 16.36 20.88 -17.59
CA MET A 200 16.39 22.07 -16.72
C MET A 200 17.81 22.58 -16.39
N GLN A 201 18.86 21.89 -16.83
CA GLN A 201 20.25 22.35 -16.61
C GLN A 201 20.67 23.49 -17.56
N ASP A 202 20.14 23.54 -18.78
CA ASP A 202 20.54 24.55 -19.77
C ASP A 202 19.99 25.95 -19.46
N VAL A 203 18.91 26.05 -18.67
CA VAL A 203 18.30 27.34 -18.32
C VAL A 203 19.07 28.05 -17.21
N LEU A 204 19.67 27.32 -16.25
CA LEU A 204 20.44 27.90 -15.14
C LEU A 204 21.88 28.29 -15.51
N GLN A 205 22.43 27.81 -16.63
CA GLN A 205 23.77 28.19 -17.10
C GLN A 205 23.80 29.43 -18.01
N SER A 206 22.64 30.01 -18.33
CA SER A 206 22.53 31.18 -19.22
C SER A 206 22.45 32.54 -18.51
N CYS A 207 22.84 32.63 -17.23
CA CYS A 207 23.09 33.92 -16.59
C CYS A 207 24.35 34.56 -17.21
N THR A 208 24.11 35.28 -18.30
CA THR A 208 25.08 36.18 -18.94
C THR A 208 25.71 37.11 -17.92
N PRO A 209 27.04 37.31 -17.92
CA PRO A 209 27.64 38.35 -17.10
C PRO A 209 27.27 39.71 -17.70
N GLU A 210 26.51 40.51 -16.96
CA GLU A 210 26.28 41.91 -17.31
C GLU A 210 27.63 42.63 -17.40
N VAL A 211 28.00 43.02 -18.62
CA VAL A 211 29.14 43.90 -18.88
C VAL A 211 28.63 45.33 -18.80
N ASP A 212 29.07 46.06 -17.78
CA ASP A 212 28.71 47.46 -17.61
C ASP A 212 29.53 48.37 -18.56
N GLU A 213 28.87 49.37 -19.14
CA GLU A 213 29.45 50.37 -20.04
C GLU A 213 30.38 51.32 -19.28
N LYS A 214 31.64 50.92 -19.10
CA LYS A 214 32.85 51.77 -19.05
C LYS A 214 34.01 50.90 -18.58
N GLY A 215 34.83 50.45 -19.53
CA GLY A 215 36.04 49.70 -19.24
C GLY A 215 36.96 50.40 -18.23
N ARG A 216 36.91 49.96 -16.97
CA ARG A 216 37.91 50.23 -15.93
C ARG A 216 38.02 49.01 -15.00
N LYS A 217 39.22 48.43 -14.96
CA LYS A 217 39.63 47.47 -13.94
C LYS A 217 39.58 48.13 -12.57
N VAL A 218 38.80 47.56 -11.64
CA VAL A 218 38.94 47.83 -10.22
C VAL A 218 39.32 46.53 -9.53
N THR A 219 40.60 46.42 -9.21
CA THR A 219 41.12 45.51 -8.19
C THR A 219 40.74 46.07 -6.82
N LYS A 220 40.04 45.28 -6.01
CA LYS A 220 40.14 45.36 -4.55
C LYS A 220 40.22 43.95 -3.98
N SER A 221 41.38 43.68 -3.39
CA SER A 221 41.71 42.55 -2.55
C SER A 221 41.01 42.67 -1.19
N ASP A 222 40.65 41.49 -0.67
CA ASP A 222 40.69 41.02 0.71
C ASP A 222 40.36 42.03 1.82
N ASP A 223 39.20 41.86 2.46
CA ASP A 223 39.13 41.07 3.69
C ASP A 223 37.69 41.15 4.23
N LEU A 224 36.99 40.02 4.29
CA LEU A 224 35.81 39.79 5.14
C LEU A 224 35.46 38.30 5.04
N THR A 225 35.92 37.56 6.05
CA THR A 225 35.43 36.25 6.46
C THR A 225 33.91 36.17 6.33
N LYS A 226 33.45 35.49 5.27
CA LYS A 226 32.16 34.82 5.25
C LYS A 226 32.46 33.36 5.01
N GLU A 227 32.13 32.55 6.01
CA GLU A 227 31.99 31.12 5.90
C GLU A 227 31.31 30.80 4.57
N MET A 228 32.10 30.30 3.62
CA MET A 228 31.58 29.52 2.52
C MET A 228 31.17 28.19 3.17
N THR A 229 30.02 28.20 3.84
CA THR A 229 29.21 27.00 3.92
C THR A 229 29.05 26.57 2.47
N HIS A 230 29.83 25.58 2.06
CA HIS A 230 29.38 24.63 1.06
C HIS A 230 28.07 24.08 1.62
N SER A 231 26.97 24.79 1.38
CA SER A 231 25.65 24.18 1.42
C SER A 231 25.72 23.15 0.31
N THR A 232 26.06 21.93 0.68
CA THR A 232 25.71 20.72 -0.05
C THR A 232 24.26 20.91 -0.44
N VAL A 233 24.02 21.35 -1.68
CA VAL A 233 22.72 21.25 -2.29
C VAL A 233 22.50 19.74 -2.36
N HIS A 234 21.83 19.17 -1.37
CA HIS A 234 21.14 17.91 -1.54
C HIS A 234 20.28 18.12 -2.78
N GLY A 235 20.74 17.60 -3.91
CA GLY A 235 19.99 17.68 -5.16
C GLY A 235 18.63 17.09 -4.88
N ASP A 236 17.58 17.84 -5.19
CA ASP A 236 16.20 17.45 -4.90
C ASP A 236 15.97 15.99 -5.33
N THR A 237 15.45 15.17 -4.42
CA THR A 237 15.07 13.78 -4.72
C THR A 237 13.67 13.78 -5.31
N VAL A 238 13.48 13.00 -6.38
CA VAL A 238 12.18 12.75 -7.01
C VAL A 238 11.85 11.28 -6.84
N TRP A 239 10.69 10.98 -6.26
CA TRP A 239 10.21 9.61 -6.11
C TRP A 239 9.53 9.16 -7.39
N VAL A 240 9.99 8.02 -7.91
CA VAL A 240 9.55 7.47 -9.20
C VAL A 240 9.13 6.01 -8.99
N GLU A 241 7.90 5.66 -9.35
CA GLU A 241 7.48 4.26 -9.38
C GLU A 241 8.10 3.54 -10.60
N GLY A 242 8.70 2.37 -10.40
CA GLY A 242 9.28 1.59 -11.49
C GLY A 242 9.81 0.23 -11.07
N LEU A 243 10.16 -0.60 -12.06
CA LEU A 243 10.71 -1.94 -11.84
C LEU A 243 12.23 -1.91 -11.97
N VAL A 244 12.92 -2.60 -11.07
CA VAL A 244 14.39 -2.62 -11.02
C VAL A 244 14.86 -4.07 -11.15
N PRO A 245 15.15 -4.53 -12.38
CA PRO A 245 15.51 -5.92 -12.67
C PRO A 245 16.63 -6.43 -11.77
N GLY A 246 16.30 -7.40 -10.91
CA GLY A 246 17.23 -8.00 -9.96
C GLY A 246 16.85 -7.68 -8.51
N ILE A 247 16.70 -6.39 -8.15
CA ILE A 247 16.28 -6.01 -6.78
C ILE A 247 14.83 -6.44 -6.52
N ASP A 248 13.98 -6.40 -7.54
CA ASP A 248 12.58 -6.85 -7.47
C ASP A 248 12.41 -8.38 -7.27
N PHE A 249 13.50 -9.14 -7.13
CA PHE A 249 13.48 -10.55 -6.72
C PHE A 249 13.59 -10.73 -5.20
N CYS A 250 13.80 -9.67 -4.42
CA CYS A 250 13.76 -9.77 -2.97
C CYS A 250 12.34 -10.07 -2.50
N ASN A 251 12.13 -11.22 -1.86
CA ASN A 251 10.85 -11.57 -1.25
C ASN A 251 10.60 -10.79 0.06
N HIS A 252 9.34 -10.74 0.46
CA HIS A 252 8.94 -10.14 1.74
C HIS A 252 9.44 -10.95 2.94
N GLY A 253 10.06 -10.28 3.90
CA GLY A 253 10.36 -10.82 5.22
C GLY A 253 9.35 -10.37 6.28
N SER A 254 8.82 -11.30 7.07
CA SER A 254 8.01 -11.02 8.27
C SER A 254 8.83 -11.19 9.56
N ASP A 255 8.77 -10.18 10.42
CA ASP A 255 9.53 -10.15 11.69
C ASP A 255 8.84 -10.91 12.85
N PHE A 256 7.60 -11.40 12.67
CA PHE A 256 6.72 -11.80 13.80
C PHE A 256 6.38 -13.29 13.90
N LEU A 257 6.84 -14.13 12.96
CA LEU A 257 6.70 -15.59 13.11
C LEU A 257 7.81 -16.11 14.03
N HIS A 258 7.49 -16.25 15.31
CA HIS A 258 8.36 -16.71 16.39
C HIS A 258 9.03 -18.09 16.16
N ASP A 259 8.70 -18.81 15.10
CA ASP A 259 9.17 -20.18 14.84
C ASP A 259 9.98 -20.34 13.53
N GLN A 260 10.25 -19.26 12.79
CA GLN A 260 11.14 -19.31 11.62
C GLN A 260 12.09 -18.11 11.60
N SER A 261 13.34 -18.34 12.04
CA SER A 261 14.46 -17.39 11.92
C SER A 261 14.75 -16.90 10.49
N ASP A 262 14.11 -17.51 9.51
CA ASP A 262 14.35 -17.33 8.07
C ASP A 262 13.45 -16.27 7.43
N LEU A 263 12.49 -15.67 8.16
CA LEU A 263 11.60 -14.66 7.60
C LEU A 263 11.93 -13.22 8.00
N LYS A 264 12.91 -12.92 8.85
CA LYS A 264 13.23 -11.53 9.18
C LYS A 264 13.68 -10.75 7.94
N SER A 265 13.20 -9.51 7.76
CA SER A 265 13.74 -8.60 6.73
C SER A 265 15.19 -8.23 7.07
N ILE A 266 16.14 -8.56 6.20
CA ILE A 266 17.59 -8.39 6.47
C ILE A 266 18.31 -7.50 5.47
N ALA A 267 17.58 -6.87 4.56
CA ALA A 267 18.14 -5.89 3.63
C ALA A 267 17.20 -4.70 3.41
N THR A 268 17.82 -3.59 3.02
CA THR A 268 17.17 -2.38 2.50
C THR A 268 17.79 -2.04 1.15
N TRP A 269 17.20 -1.10 0.43
CA TRP A 269 17.78 -0.59 -0.80
C TRP A 269 17.95 0.93 -0.71
N GLU A 270 18.92 1.45 -1.45
CA GLU A 270 19.23 2.88 -1.53
C GLU A 270 19.65 3.25 -2.96
N VAL A 271 19.73 4.56 -3.26
CA VAL A 271 20.16 5.08 -4.57
C VAL A 271 21.45 5.87 -4.41
N ASP A 272 22.46 5.51 -5.19
CA ASP A 272 23.70 6.25 -5.34
C ASP A 272 23.68 7.06 -6.64
N GLY A 273 23.38 8.36 -6.52
CA GLY A 273 23.28 9.26 -7.65
C GLY A 273 24.63 9.59 -8.32
N ILE A 274 25.75 9.44 -7.62
CA ILE A 274 27.08 9.87 -8.10
C ILE A 274 27.99 8.66 -8.41
N GLY A 275 27.77 7.55 -7.72
CA GLY A 275 28.62 6.36 -7.78
C GLY A 275 29.76 6.36 -6.75
N LEU A 276 29.67 7.16 -5.67
CA LEU A 276 30.71 7.19 -4.64
C LEU A 276 30.65 5.99 -3.69
N THR A 277 29.45 5.45 -3.48
CA THR A 277 29.18 4.30 -2.60
C THR A 277 29.33 3.01 -3.38
N THR A 278 28.72 2.92 -4.56
CA THR A 278 28.69 1.69 -5.35
C THR A 278 29.80 1.64 -6.39
N GLY A 279 30.45 2.75 -6.75
CA GLY A 279 31.33 2.80 -7.93
C GLY A 279 30.57 2.82 -9.26
N VAL A 280 29.23 2.75 -9.24
CA VAL A 280 28.36 2.79 -10.42
C VAL A 280 27.49 4.05 -10.35
N PRO A 281 27.66 5.01 -11.28
CA PRO A 281 26.88 6.24 -11.25
C PRO A 281 25.40 5.97 -11.49
N VAL A 282 24.54 6.70 -10.80
CA VAL A 282 23.07 6.58 -10.87
C VAL A 282 22.63 5.11 -10.77
N SER A 283 22.94 4.48 -9.65
CA SER A 283 22.60 3.08 -9.37
C SER A 283 21.71 2.95 -8.16
N MET A 284 20.94 1.87 -8.13
CA MET A 284 20.21 1.42 -6.95
C MET A 284 20.91 0.16 -6.43
N TYR A 285 21.08 0.07 -5.12
CA TYR A 285 21.79 -1.05 -4.51
C TYR A 285 21.06 -1.62 -3.31
N LEU A 286 21.23 -2.93 -3.12
CA LEU A 286 20.72 -3.68 -1.97
C LEU A 286 21.81 -3.74 -0.90
N LEU A 287 21.49 -3.24 0.29
CA LEU A 287 22.36 -3.15 1.45
C LEU A 287 21.92 -4.13 2.54
N SER A 288 22.85 -4.88 3.11
CA SER A 288 22.57 -5.73 4.26
C SER A 288 22.28 -4.87 5.51
N ALA A 289 21.16 -5.16 6.17
CA ALA A 289 20.79 -4.60 7.47
C ALA A 289 21.17 -5.52 8.65
N ALA A 290 21.88 -6.62 8.39
CA ALA A 290 22.25 -7.58 9.41
C ALA A 290 23.42 -7.08 10.29
N GLN A 291 23.31 -7.26 11.61
CA GLN A 291 24.37 -6.88 12.56
C GLN A 291 25.54 -7.87 12.60
N SER A 292 25.37 -9.05 12.00
CA SER A 292 26.36 -10.12 11.92
C SER A 292 26.54 -10.59 10.48
N PRO A 293 27.67 -11.25 10.14
CA PRO A 293 27.87 -11.84 8.82
C PRO A 293 26.69 -12.71 8.42
N LEU A 294 26.26 -12.59 7.16
CA LEU A 294 25.16 -13.38 6.65
C LEU A 294 25.59 -14.85 6.53
N GLN A 295 24.79 -15.75 7.10
CA GLN A 295 24.92 -17.17 6.83
C GLN A 295 24.77 -17.41 5.33
N ILE A 296 25.67 -18.19 4.72
CA ILE A 296 25.61 -18.55 3.30
C ILE A 296 24.31 -19.32 3.02
N ASP A 297 23.73 -19.11 1.84
CA ASP A 297 22.45 -19.69 1.39
C ASP A 297 21.24 -19.27 2.23
N ARG A 298 21.35 -18.16 2.97
CA ARG A 298 20.20 -17.52 3.62
C ARG A 298 19.49 -16.60 2.62
N GLU A 299 18.17 -16.68 2.58
CA GLU A 299 17.35 -15.77 1.76
C GLU A 299 17.50 -14.33 2.26
N ILE A 300 17.79 -13.41 1.34
CA ILE A 300 17.87 -11.97 1.57
C ILE A 300 16.51 -11.37 1.22
N SER A 301 15.73 -11.12 2.26
CA SER A 301 14.40 -10.53 2.18
C SER A 301 14.41 -9.04 2.55
N ILE A 302 13.40 -8.33 2.06
CA ILE A 302 13.12 -6.93 2.39
C ILE A 302 11.73 -6.80 3.00
N SER A 303 11.47 -5.69 3.70
CA SER A 303 10.11 -5.36 4.12
C SER A 303 9.36 -4.71 2.98
N TYR A 304 8.17 -5.21 2.66
CA TYR A 304 7.25 -4.56 1.70
C TYR A 304 6.43 -3.45 2.39
N GLY A 305 6.69 -3.20 3.68
CA GLY A 305 5.92 -2.33 4.55
C GLY A 305 4.97 -3.10 5.48
N ASN A 306 4.47 -2.40 6.48
CA ASN A 306 3.53 -2.92 7.47
C ASN A 306 2.12 -2.98 6.83
N LYS A 307 1.83 -4.08 6.13
CA LYS A 307 0.63 -4.25 5.31
C LYS A 307 -0.28 -5.32 5.91
N GLY A 308 -1.57 -5.00 6.01
CA GLY A 308 -2.60 -5.98 6.33
C GLY A 308 -2.80 -7.00 5.21
N ASN A 309 -3.40 -8.13 5.53
CA ASN A 309 -3.72 -9.21 4.60
C ASN A 309 -4.63 -8.77 3.45
N GLU A 310 -5.43 -7.72 3.63
CA GLU A 310 -6.21 -7.13 2.53
C GLU A 310 -5.29 -6.63 1.41
N GLU A 311 -4.29 -5.80 1.75
CA GLU A 311 -3.32 -5.26 0.80
C GLU A 311 -2.37 -6.36 0.28
N LEU A 312 -1.88 -7.24 1.16
CA LEU A 312 -0.97 -8.31 0.76
C LEU A 312 -1.62 -9.24 -0.25
N LEU A 313 -2.87 -9.64 -0.01
CA LEU A 313 -3.59 -10.52 -0.92
C LEU A 313 -3.98 -9.79 -2.22
N TYR A 314 -4.41 -8.53 -2.13
CA TYR A 314 -4.84 -7.76 -3.29
C TYR A 314 -3.70 -7.38 -4.24
N LEU A 315 -2.54 -7.01 -3.70
CA LEU A 315 -1.42 -6.51 -4.51
C LEU A 315 -0.38 -7.59 -4.83
N TYR A 316 -0.03 -8.42 -3.84
CA TYR A 316 1.08 -9.37 -3.95
C TYR A 316 0.63 -10.83 -4.10
N GLY A 317 -0.60 -11.14 -3.69
CA GLY A 317 -1.17 -12.48 -3.85
C GLY A 317 -0.79 -13.48 -2.77
N PHE A 318 -0.45 -13.02 -1.57
CA PHE A 318 -0.21 -13.89 -0.42
C PHE A 318 -0.82 -13.29 0.86
N VAL A 319 -0.90 -14.10 1.91
CA VAL A 319 -1.36 -13.71 3.24
C VAL A 319 -0.40 -14.22 4.31
N ILE A 320 -0.41 -13.55 5.46
CA ILE A 320 0.30 -13.96 6.67
C ILE A 320 -0.76 -14.38 7.69
N ASP A 321 -0.72 -15.65 8.13
CA ASP A 321 -1.63 -16.09 9.19
C ASP A 321 -1.26 -15.40 10.51
N GLY A 322 -2.26 -14.85 11.20
CA GLY A 322 -2.06 -14.09 12.43
C GLY A 322 -1.42 -12.71 12.25
N ASN A 323 -1.44 -12.13 11.04
CA ASN A 323 -0.85 -10.81 10.76
C ASN A 323 -1.25 -9.75 11.81
N THR A 324 -0.25 -9.04 12.33
CA THR A 324 -0.39 -7.98 13.33
C THR A 324 -0.81 -6.65 12.70
N ASP A 325 -0.49 -6.46 11.41
CA ASP A 325 -0.80 -5.26 10.65
C ASP A 325 -2.18 -5.32 9.97
N ASP A 326 -2.98 -6.36 10.27
CA ASP A 326 -4.36 -6.43 9.82
C ASP A 326 -5.19 -5.26 10.38
N TYR A 327 -6.14 -4.80 9.59
CA TYR A 327 -7.08 -3.76 9.95
C TYR A 327 -8.50 -4.15 9.54
N LEU A 328 -9.49 -3.53 10.19
CA LEU A 328 -10.89 -3.60 9.81
C LEU A 328 -11.30 -2.27 9.16
N MET A 329 -11.82 -2.31 7.95
CA MET A 329 -12.38 -1.12 7.29
C MET A 329 -13.90 -1.07 7.48
N VAL A 330 -14.38 -0.06 8.20
CA VAL A 330 -15.81 0.20 8.44
C VAL A 330 -16.28 1.28 7.48
N HIS A 331 -17.35 1.02 6.73
CA HIS A 331 -17.96 1.98 5.82
C HIS A 331 -19.18 2.61 6.46
N TYR A 332 -19.37 3.91 6.25
CA TYR A 332 -20.66 4.53 6.54
C TYR A 332 -21.60 4.27 5.37
N PRO A 333 -22.87 3.91 5.61
CA PRO A 333 -23.83 3.64 4.56
C PRO A 333 -24.26 4.95 3.90
N ALA A 334 -23.52 5.40 2.88
CA ALA A 334 -23.74 6.66 2.18
C ALA A 334 -25.19 6.80 1.68
N GLU A 335 -25.77 5.71 1.18
CA GLU A 335 -27.16 5.66 0.72
C GLU A 335 -28.17 5.87 1.86
N ALA A 336 -27.87 5.37 3.06
CA ALA A 336 -28.71 5.55 4.23
C ALA A 336 -28.54 6.96 4.85
N ILE A 337 -27.37 7.58 4.73
CA ILE A 337 -27.14 8.95 5.24
C ILE A 337 -28.02 9.98 4.49
N ASN A 338 -28.41 9.70 3.25
CA ASN A 338 -29.34 10.58 2.53
C ASN A 338 -30.79 10.44 3.01
N THR A 339 -31.13 9.35 3.71
CA THR A 339 -32.49 9.04 4.15
C THR A 339 -32.73 9.29 5.63
N ILE A 340 -31.69 9.58 6.42
CA ILE A 340 -31.85 9.96 7.83
C ILE A 340 -32.50 11.35 7.98
N PRO A 341 -33.20 11.61 9.10
CA PRO A 341 -33.72 12.94 9.42
C PRO A 341 -32.62 14.00 9.40
N PHE A 342 -32.94 15.17 8.84
CA PHE A 342 -32.03 16.31 8.71
C PHE A 342 -30.74 16.00 7.91
N SER A 343 -30.83 15.11 6.93
CA SER A 343 -29.69 14.68 6.10
C SER A 343 -28.97 15.84 5.41
N GLU A 344 -29.66 16.89 4.98
CA GLU A 344 -29.03 18.07 4.36
C GLU A 344 -28.12 18.81 5.36
N SER A 345 -28.63 19.16 6.54
CA SER A 345 -27.85 19.83 7.58
C SER A 345 -26.69 18.97 8.08
N LYS A 346 -26.92 17.66 8.28
CA LYS A 346 -25.87 16.71 8.67
C LYS A 346 -24.82 16.57 7.57
N GLY A 347 -25.23 16.53 6.31
CA GLY A 347 -24.35 16.51 5.15
C GLY A 347 -23.41 17.71 5.11
N GLN A 348 -23.93 18.92 5.35
CA GLN A 348 -23.11 20.14 5.43
C GLN A 348 -22.06 20.07 6.54
N LEU A 349 -22.42 19.54 7.72
CA LEU A 349 -21.46 19.35 8.82
C LEU A 349 -20.36 18.34 8.44
N LEU A 350 -20.74 17.22 7.82
CA LEU A 350 -19.80 16.20 7.35
C LEU A 350 -18.85 16.73 6.25
N GLU A 351 -19.34 17.60 5.36
CA GLU A 351 -18.53 18.27 4.34
C GLU A 351 -17.47 19.18 4.97
N VAL A 352 -17.85 19.98 5.98
CA VAL A 352 -16.91 20.86 6.70
C VAL A 352 -15.86 20.04 7.47
N GLN A 353 -16.26 18.89 8.04
CA GLN A 353 -15.35 17.95 8.71
C GLN A 353 -14.38 17.24 7.75
N LYS A 354 -14.58 17.38 6.43
CA LYS A 354 -13.83 16.66 5.38
C LYS A 354 -13.82 15.15 5.65
N THR A 355 -14.98 14.65 6.07
CA THR A 355 -15.13 13.27 6.52
C THR A 355 -14.88 12.28 5.38
N GLU A 356 -13.97 11.34 5.61
CA GLU A 356 -13.85 10.17 4.74
C GLU A 356 -15.02 9.22 4.99
N MET A 357 -15.63 8.66 3.94
CA MET A 357 -16.76 7.72 4.04
C MET A 357 -16.35 6.29 4.47
N ARG A 358 -15.21 6.18 5.15
CA ARG A 358 -14.73 4.95 5.78
C ARG A 358 -13.81 5.27 6.96
N CYS A 359 -13.68 4.33 7.87
CA CYS A 359 -12.66 4.35 8.92
C CYS A 359 -11.85 3.04 8.87
N LEU A 360 -10.51 3.17 8.96
CA LEU A 360 -9.62 2.04 9.16
C LEU A 360 -9.40 1.86 10.67
N LEU A 361 -9.59 0.65 11.16
CA LEU A 361 -9.34 0.26 12.54
C LEU A 361 -8.20 -0.77 12.56
N PRO A 362 -6.93 -0.34 12.67
CA PRO A 362 -5.80 -1.25 12.85
C PRO A 362 -5.98 -2.15 14.08
N LYS A 363 -5.61 -3.42 13.97
CA LYS A 363 -5.66 -4.41 15.06
C LYS A 363 -4.91 -3.94 16.32
N THR A 364 -3.83 -3.19 16.14
CA THR A 364 -3.01 -2.61 17.23
C THR A 364 -3.77 -1.64 18.13
N LEU A 365 -4.90 -1.07 17.68
CA LEU A 365 -5.76 -0.25 18.55
C LEU A 365 -6.32 -1.06 19.73
N LEU A 366 -6.58 -2.36 19.52
CA LEU A 366 -7.13 -3.25 20.54
C LEU A 366 -6.18 -3.46 21.72
N ASP A 367 -4.86 -3.28 21.56
CA ASP A 367 -3.89 -3.44 22.65
C ASP A 367 -4.07 -2.41 23.78
N ASN A 368 -4.74 -1.29 23.51
CA ASN A 368 -4.98 -0.24 24.48
C ASN A 368 -6.44 -0.18 24.97
N GLY A 369 -7.29 -1.09 24.48
CA GLY A 369 -8.73 -1.11 24.74
C GLY A 369 -9.15 -1.62 26.12
N PHE A 370 -10.44 -1.94 26.22
CA PHE A 370 -11.03 -2.60 27.38
C PHE A 370 -10.57 -4.06 27.50
N PHE A 371 -10.32 -4.72 26.37
CA PHE A 371 -9.95 -6.13 26.26
C PHE A 371 -8.61 -6.30 25.50
N PRO A 372 -7.46 -5.90 26.08
CA PRO A 372 -6.17 -5.94 25.41
C PRO A 372 -5.76 -7.35 24.99
N LEU A 373 -5.27 -7.50 23.76
CA LEU A 373 -4.83 -8.77 23.18
C LEU A 373 -3.46 -9.23 23.69
N SER A 374 -2.59 -8.29 24.06
CA SER A 374 -1.24 -8.55 24.55
C SER A 374 -1.12 -8.35 26.07
N THR A 375 -0.59 -9.34 26.78
CA THR A 375 -0.03 -9.15 28.12
C THR A 375 1.29 -8.41 27.95
N LYS A 376 1.27 -7.08 27.86
CA LYS A 376 2.51 -6.29 27.98
C LYS A 376 3.17 -6.67 29.31
N ASN A 377 4.34 -7.32 29.25
CA ASN A 377 5.21 -7.48 30.41
C ASN A 377 5.49 -6.08 30.95
N SER A 378 5.04 -5.82 32.18
CA SER A 378 5.31 -4.60 32.93
C SER A 378 6.83 -4.38 33.01
N GLY A 379 7.39 -3.51 32.18
CA GLY A 379 8.83 -3.28 32.16
C GLY A 379 9.28 -2.08 31.34
N GLU A 380 8.69 -1.84 30.18
CA GLU A 380 8.99 -0.65 29.40
C GLU A 380 7.93 0.41 29.69
N LYS A 381 8.33 1.45 30.42
CA LYS A 381 7.61 2.71 30.42
C LYS A 381 7.62 3.21 28.99
N GLU A 382 6.61 2.84 28.22
CA GLU A 382 6.31 3.54 26.98
C GLU A 382 6.22 5.02 27.33
N ASN A 383 7.05 5.81 26.65
CA ASN A 383 6.80 7.23 26.52
C ASN A 383 5.35 7.32 26.08
N ASN A 384 4.47 7.74 26.99
CA ASN A 384 3.18 8.28 26.65
C ASN A 384 3.47 9.35 25.60
N GLN A 385 3.40 8.99 24.31
CA GLN A 385 2.92 9.93 23.33
C GLN A 385 1.58 10.32 23.91
N SER A 386 1.58 11.49 24.52
CA SER A 386 0.39 12.17 24.96
C SER A 386 -0.55 12.12 23.77
N ASN A 387 -1.48 11.17 23.77
CA ASN A 387 -2.78 11.39 23.16
C ASN A 387 -3.25 12.63 23.91
N GLN A 388 -2.99 13.76 23.27
CA GLN A 388 -3.45 15.05 23.67
C GLN A 388 -4.96 14.86 23.70
N VAL A 389 -5.49 14.57 24.90
CA VAL A 389 -6.92 14.53 25.15
C VAL A 389 -7.39 15.86 24.61
N CYS A 390 -8.03 15.81 23.45
CA CYS A 390 -8.42 17.01 22.77
C CYS A 390 -9.49 17.61 23.64
N ASN A 391 -9.10 18.64 24.40
CA ASN A 391 -10.00 19.34 25.28
C ASN A 391 -10.81 20.28 24.39
N TYR A 392 -11.72 19.68 23.61
CA TYR A 392 -12.63 20.35 22.69
C TYR A 392 -13.73 21.12 23.41
N SER A 393 -13.79 21.07 24.75
CA SER A 393 -14.84 21.75 25.48
C SER A 393 -14.66 23.27 25.43
N TRP A 394 -15.61 23.93 24.79
CA TRP A 394 -15.70 25.39 24.73
C TRP A 394 -16.17 25.99 26.04
N SER A 395 -17.05 25.27 26.74
CA SER A 395 -17.59 25.72 28.02
C SER A 395 -16.66 25.40 29.21
N GLY A 396 -15.79 24.40 29.06
CA GLY A 396 -15.04 23.78 30.14
C GLY A 396 -15.94 23.00 31.14
N GLN A 397 -17.23 22.86 30.83
CA GLN A 397 -18.24 22.26 31.71
C GLN A 397 -18.53 20.80 31.35
N ARG A 398 -18.34 20.39 30.08
CA ARG A 398 -18.50 18.98 29.69
C ARG A 398 -17.42 18.15 30.37
N LYS A 399 -17.86 17.23 31.26
CA LYS A 399 -16.96 16.27 31.87
C LYS A 399 -16.47 15.29 30.81
N ILE A 400 -15.18 15.03 30.83
CA ILE A 400 -14.57 14.01 29.99
C ILE A 400 -15.08 12.64 30.45
N PRO A 401 -15.62 11.79 29.56
CA PRO A 401 -16.11 10.47 29.94
C PRO A 401 -15.00 9.63 30.58
N SER A 402 -15.33 8.87 31.64
CA SER A 402 -14.28 8.18 32.42
C SER A 402 -13.55 7.10 31.62
N TYR A 403 -14.21 6.60 30.57
CA TYR A 403 -13.74 5.54 29.69
C TYR A 403 -12.95 6.03 28.46
N VAL A 404 -12.84 7.34 28.22
CA VAL A 404 -12.23 7.88 26.98
C VAL A 404 -10.79 7.38 26.74
N ASN A 405 -10.01 7.20 27.82
CA ASN A 405 -8.62 6.73 27.75
C ASN A 405 -8.49 5.26 27.33
N LYS A 406 -9.62 4.55 27.29
CA LYS A 406 -9.74 3.14 26.88
C LYS A 406 -10.50 2.97 25.57
N LEU A 407 -11.00 4.06 24.99
CA LEU A 407 -11.72 4.00 23.73
C LEU A 407 -10.73 3.73 22.58
N VAL A 408 -10.94 2.62 21.86
CA VAL A 408 -10.07 2.20 20.75
C VAL A 408 -10.43 2.85 19.40
N PHE A 409 -11.47 3.68 19.36
CA PHE A 409 -11.97 4.27 18.12
C PHE A 409 -11.38 5.68 17.92
N PRO A 410 -10.85 5.99 16.71
CA PRO A 410 -10.29 7.32 16.44
C PRO A 410 -11.29 8.45 16.65
N GLU A 411 -10.83 9.58 17.18
CA GLU A 411 -11.76 10.68 17.54
C GLU A 411 -12.47 11.29 16.33
N LYS A 412 -11.80 11.39 15.17
CA LYS A 412 -12.45 11.82 13.92
C LYS A 412 -13.58 10.86 13.50
N PHE A 413 -13.41 9.56 13.73
CA PHE A 413 -14.43 8.56 13.47
C PHE A 413 -15.62 8.75 14.43
N MET A 414 -15.33 8.92 15.72
CA MET A 414 -16.37 9.18 16.72
C MET A 414 -17.13 10.49 16.46
N ALA A 415 -16.44 11.57 16.10
CA ALA A 415 -17.08 12.84 15.73
C ALA A 415 -18.00 12.70 14.52
N THR A 416 -17.60 11.92 13.52
CA THR A 416 -18.44 11.59 12.36
C THR A 416 -19.70 10.82 12.81
N LEU A 417 -19.54 9.80 13.65
CA LEU A 417 -20.66 9.01 14.16
C LEU A 417 -21.61 9.84 15.02
N ARG A 418 -21.09 10.77 15.84
CA ARG A 418 -21.91 11.74 16.59
C ARG A 418 -22.72 12.60 15.61
N THR A 419 -22.11 13.06 14.53
CA THR A 419 -22.81 13.84 13.49
C THR A 419 -23.96 13.07 12.86
N ILE A 420 -23.74 11.79 12.54
CA ILE A 420 -24.76 10.91 11.95
C ILE A 420 -25.89 10.64 12.96
N ALA A 421 -25.53 10.30 14.21
CA ALA A 421 -26.47 9.94 15.27
C ALA A 421 -27.22 11.11 15.89
N MET A 422 -26.77 12.35 15.64
CA MET A 422 -27.30 13.57 16.22
C MET A 422 -28.83 13.69 16.10
N GLN A 423 -29.48 14.00 17.21
CA GLN A 423 -30.92 14.23 17.27
C GLN A 423 -31.28 15.68 16.91
N GLU A 424 -32.57 15.96 16.71
CA GLU A 424 -33.06 17.29 16.30
C GLU A 424 -32.68 18.41 17.29
N ASP A 425 -32.81 18.16 18.60
CA ASP A 425 -32.50 19.15 19.62
C ASP A 425 -30.99 19.40 19.75
N GLU A 426 -30.18 18.36 19.56
CA GLU A 426 -28.73 18.47 19.50
C GLU A 426 -28.29 19.25 18.26
N LEU A 427 -28.88 18.97 17.10
CA LEU A 427 -28.62 19.70 15.86
C LEU A 427 -28.92 21.18 16.00
N PHE A 428 -30.05 21.53 16.63
CA PHE A 428 -30.38 22.92 16.90
C PHE A 428 -29.33 23.61 17.79
N LYS A 429 -28.87 22.94 18.86
CA LYS A 429 -27.83 23.48 19.75
C LYS A 429 -26.49 23.65 19.04
N VAL A 430 -26.07 22.66 18.25
CA VAL A 430 -24.83 22.72 17.46
C VAL A 430 -24.90 23.88 16.46
N SER A 431 -26.00 24.00 15.71
CA SER A 431 -26.19 25.12 14.78
C SER A 431 -26.14 26.47 15.48
N SER A 432 -26.82 26.62 16.63
CA SER A 432 -26.78 27.85 17.42
C SER A 432 -25.37 28.21 17.87
N MET A 433 -24.58 27.22 18.32
CA MET A 433 -23.19 27.43 18.73
C MET A 433 -22.29 27.84 17.55
N LEU A 434 -22.50 27.26 16.38
CA LEU A 434 -21.75 27.60 15.17
C LEU A 434 -22.14 28.97 14.61
N GLU A 435 -23.42 29.36 14.68
CA GLU A 435 -23.89 30.69 14.31
C GLU A 435 -23.24 31.80 15.15
N GLU A 436 -23.08 31.56 16.46
CA GLU A 436 -22.38 32.49 17.36
C GLU A 436 -20.92 32.72 16.95
N LEU A 437 -20.24 31.70 16.40
CA LEU A 437 -18.85 31.81 15.93
C LEU A 437 -18.71 32.53 14.58
N ILE A 438 -19.71 32.41 13.72
CA ILE A 438 -19.73 33.07 12.40
C ILE A 438 -19.97 34.58 12.55
N GLY A 439 -20.70 34.98 13.60
CA GLY A 439 -21.07 36.36 13.87
C GLY A 439 -22.16 36.90 12.94
N PRO A 440 -22.75 38.07 13.24
CA PRO A 440 -23.91 38.61 12.52
C PRO A 440 -23.64 39.01 11.06
N GLU A 441 -22.37 39.14 10.66
CA GLU A 441 -21.98 39.58 9.31
C GLU A 441 -21.39 38.46 8.43
N GLY A 442 -21.28 37.21 8.91
CA GLY A 442 -20.80 36.10 8.09
C GLY A 442 -19.30 36.13 7.76
N GLU A 443 -18.49 36.86 8.54
CA GLU A 443 -17.09 37.15 8.19
C GLU A 443 -16.13 35.96 8.38
N ARG A 444 -16.51 34.96 9.19
CA ARG A 444 -15.66 33.81 9.51
C ARG A 444 -16.18 32.52 8.88
N GLN A 445 -15.31 31.84 8.12
CA GLN A 445 -15.58 30.48 7.64
C GLN A 445 -15.35 29.46 8.76
N LEU A 446 -16.28 28.51 8.90
CA LEU A 446 -16.16 27.42 9.87
C LEU A 446 -15.00 26.49 9.51
N SER A 447 -14.21 26.11 10.52
CA SER A 447 -13.19 25.07 10.39
C SER A 447 -13.70 23.72 10.90
N ASP A 448 -13.02 22.64 10.49
CA ASP A 448 -13.23 21.28 11.00
C ASP A 448 -13.17 21.24 12.54
N THR A 449 -12.21 21.94 13.13
CA THR A 449 -12.06 22.03 14.59
C THR A 449 -13.23 22.73 15.27
N ASP A 450 -13.79 23.76 14.63
CA ASP A 450 -14.96 24.46 15.18
C ASP A 450 -16.17 23.52 15.22
N VAL A 451 -16.43 22.80 14.13
CA VAL A 451 -17.53 21.84 14.04
C VAL A 451 -17.35 20.69 15.01
N GLN A 452 -16.17 20.06 15.05
CA GLN A 452 -15.90 18.96 15.98
C GLN A 452 -16.08 19.38 17.44
N SER A 453 -15.71 20.61 17.79
CA SER A 453 -15.84 21.09 19.16
C SER A 453 -17.29 21.39 19.55
N ALA A 454 -18.08 22.00 18.67
CA ALA A 454 -19.51 22.21 18.90
C ALA A 454 -20.23 20.87 19.07
N ILE A 455 -19.93 19.88 18.22
CA ILE A 455 -20.50 18.53 18.30
C ILE A 455 -20.04 17.83 19.58
N TRP A 456 -18.77 17.95 19.96
CA TRP A 456 -18.27 17.42 21.22
C TRP A 456 -18.98 18.04 22.42
N GLU A 457 -19.29 19.33 22.41
CA GLU A 457 -19.94 19.99 23.54
C GLU A 457 -21.39 19.55 23.71
N VAL A 458 -22.10 19.32 22.61
CA VAL A 458 -23.54 19.02 22.62
C VAL A 458 -23.84 17.53 22.67
N CYS A 459 -23.15 16.73 21.85
CA CYS A 459 -23.51 15.34 21.61
C CYS A 459 -22.82 14.39 22.58
N GLY A 460 -23.60 13.46 23.14
CA GLY A 460 -23.10 12.31 23.89
C GLY A 460 -22.39 11.28 23.00
N ASP A 461 -21.85 10.24 23.62
CA ASP A 461 -21.26 9.12 22.87
C ASP A 461 -22.27 8.00 22.60
N SER A 462 -23.36 7.91 23.36
CA SER A 462 -24.28 6.77 23.32
C SER A 462 -24.90 6.57 21.94
N GLY A 463 -25.40 7.63 21.30
CA GLY A 463 -25.94 7.57 19.94
C GLY A 463 -24.88 7.14 18.90
N ALA A 464 -23.68 7.70 19.00
CA ALA A 464 -22.57 7.37 18.09
C ALA A 464 -22.10 5.93 18.24
N LEU A 465 -21.97 5.45 19.48
CA LEU A 465 -21.59 4.08 19.81
C LEU A 465 -22.68 3.08 19.41
N GLN A 466 -23.97 3.44 19.53
CA GLN A 466 -25.06 2.59 19.04
C GLN A 466 -24.97 2.42 17.51
N VAL A 467 -24.78 3.51 16.76
CA VAL A 467 -24.57 3.44 15.30
C VAL A 467 -23.36 2.56 14.97
N LEU A 468 -22.26 2.68 15.72
CA LEU A 468 -21.08 1.84 15.52
C LEU A 468 -21.37 0.35 15.76
N VAL A 469 -22.05 0.00 16.85
CA VAL A 469 -22.48 -1.38 17.15
C VAL A 469 -23.35 -1.93 16.02
N ASP A 470 -24.31 -1.15 15.54
CA ASP A 470 -25.19 -1.56 14.43
C ASP A 470 -24.38 -1.80 13.14
N LEU A 471 -23.44 -0.91 12.80
CA LEU A 471 -22.56 -1.06 11.65
C LEU A 471 -21.69 -2.33 11.74
N LEU A 472 -21.14 -2.62 12.92
CA LEU A 472 -20.31 -3.80 13.15
C LEU A 472 -21.13 -5.09 13.13
N HIS A 473 -22.37 -5.08 13.63
CA HIS A 473 -23.29 -6.21 13.49
C HIS A 473 -23.63 -6.49 12.03
N VAL A 474 -24.01 -5.47 11.25
CA VAL A 474 -24.29 -5.63 9.81
C VAL A 474 -23.06 -6.19 9.10
N LYS A 475 -21.87 -5.64 9.38
CA LYS A 475 -20.63 -6.15 8.80
C LYS A 475 -20.37 -7.61 9.16
N LEU A 476 -20.60 -8.01 10.42
CA LEU A 476 -20.43 -9.39 10.84
C LEU A 476 -21.43 -10.32 10.14
N MET A 477 -22.69 -9.89 10.02
CA MET A 477 -23.72 -10.63 9.28
C MET A 477 -23.31 -10.84 7.82
N ASP A 478 -22.89 -9.79 7.13
CA ASP A 478 -22.42 -9.87 5.73
C ASP A 478 -21.24 -10.85 5.58
N LEU A 479 -20.29 -10.84 6.52
CA LEU A 479 -19.13 -11.73 6.52
C LEU A 479 -19.52 -13.20 6.74
N GLU A 480 -20.54 -13.48 7.54
CA GLU A 480 -20.93 -14.84 7.93
C GLU A 480 -22.02 -15.44 7.04
N GLU A 481 -22.78 -14.63 6.28
CA GLU A 481 -23.94 -15.04 5.49
C GLU A 481 -23.66 -16.25 4.58
N ASP A 482 -22.62 -16.17 3.74
CA ASP A 482 -22.27 -17.21 2.77
C ASP A 482 -21.19 -18.18 3.27
N SER A 483 -20.47 -17.85 4.34
CA SER A 483 -19.24 -18.54 4.73
C SER A 483 -19.20 -19.08 6.16
N GLY A 484 -20.25 -18.82 6.96
CA GLY A 484 -20.36 -19.28 8.35
C GLY A 484 -19.44 -18.54 9.31
N THR A 485 -19.21 -19.12 10.49
CA THR A 485 -18.53 -18.44 11.61
C THR A 485 -16.99 -18.50 11.53
N VAL A 486 -16.30 -17.77 12.42
CA VAL A 486 -14.83 -17.88 12.60
C VAL A 486 -14.39 -19.32 12.88
N GLU A 487 -15.16 -20.05 13.69
CA GLU A 487 -14.88 -21.44 14.08
C GLU A 487 -15.01 -22.39 12.88
N SER A 488 -15.98 -22.15 12.00
CA SER A 488 -16.13 -22.86 10.73
C SER A 488 -14.89 -22.68 9.85
N ASP A 489 -14.41 -21.44 9.70
CA ASP A 489 -13.19 -21.16 8.92
C ASP A 489 -11.94 -21.77 9.56
N PHE A 490 -11.86 -21.76 10.89
CA PHE A 490 -10.76 -22.42 11.61
C PHE A 490 -10.72 -23.92 11.33
N GLU A 491 -11.85 -24.61 11.40
CA GLU A 491 -11.94 -26.05 11.08
C GLU A 491 -11.65 -26.35 9.61
N LEU A 492 -12.09 -25.48 8.69
CA LEU A 492 -11.75 -25.59 7.26
C LEU A 492 -10.24 -25.50 7.02
N LEU A 493 -9.57 -24.53 7.65
CA LEU A 493 -8.12 -24.34 7.53
C LEU A 493 -7.33 -25.46 8.18
N LYS A 494 -7.80 -26.00 9.32
CA LYS A 494 -7.17 -27.13 10.01
C LYS A 494 -7.19 -28.40 9.17
N LYS A 495 -8.27 -28.62 8.41
CA LYS A 495 -8.45 -29.78 7.52
C LYS A 495 -7.89 -29.56 6.11
N ALA A 496 -7.30 -28.40 5.84
CA ALA A 496 -6.83 -28.02 4.52
C ALA A 496 -5.60 -28.79 4.08
N LEU A 497 -5.65 -29.37 2.89
CA LEU A 497 -4.48 -29.88 2.17
C LEU A 497 -4.31 -29.05 0.90
N ILE A 498 -3.28 -28.19 0.88
CA ILE A 498 -3.09 -27.20 -0.18
C ILE A 498 -2.44 -27.88 -1.40
N ILE A 499 -3.07 -27.73 -2.56
CA ILE A 499 -2.52 -28.19 -3.84
C ILE A 499 -1.80 -27.02 -4.50
N ASP A 500 -0.48 -27.09 -4.60
CA ASP A 500 0.35 -26.05 -5.22
C ASP A 500 0.59 -26.33 -6.73
N SER A 501 0.27 -27.53 -7.25
CA SER A 501 0.38 -27.86 -8.69
C SER A 501 -0.54 -29.02 -9.15
N GLN A 502 -0.83 -29.11 -10.46
CA GLN A 502 -1.59 -30.26 -11.03
C GLN A 502 -0.89 -31.62 -10.84
N GLU A 503 0.42 -31.65 -10.57
CA GLU A 503 1.20 -32.90 -10.42
C GLU A 503 1.00 -33.59 -9.07
N ASP A 504 0.64 -32.84 -8.02
CA ASP A 504 0.39 -33.37 -6.67
C ASP A 504 -0.88 -34.23 -6.58
N SER A 505 -1.76 -34.15 -7.60
CA SER A 505 -3.00 -34.92 -7.67
C SER A 505 -2.80 -36.44 -7.86
N ARG A 506 -1.57 -36.89 -8.15
CA ARG A 506 -1.27 -38.31 -8.47
C ARG A 506 -0.68 -39.11 -7.31
N GLN A 507 -0.36 -38.51 -6.17
CA GLN A 507 0.36 -39.18 -5.08
C GLN A 507 -0.28 -39.00 -3.69
N THR A 508 -1.55 -39.37 -3.53
CA THR A 508 -2.06 -39.68 -2.17
C THR A 508 -3.05 -40.84 -2.24
N GLY A 509 -2.59 -42.01 -1.78
CA GLY A 509 -3.42 -43.19 -1.58
C GLY A 509 -4.07 -43.21 -0.19
N ASN A 510 -5.36 -43.56 -0.18
CA ASN A 510 -6.10 -44.30 0.85
C ASN A 510 -5.86 -44.02 2.35
N ASP A 511 -5.99 -42.77 2.81
CA ASP A 511 -6.32 -42.44 4.22
C ASP A 511 -7.04 -41.07 4.32
N LEU A 512 -8.16 -40.89 3.60
CA LEU A 512 -8.68 -39.56 3.21
C LEU A 512 -10.16 -39.29 3.57
N GLU A 513 -10.61 -39.62 4.78
CA GLU A 513 -11.98 -39.24 5.22
C GLU A 513 -12.09 -37.85 5.87
N GLU A 514 -10.98 -37.20 6.27
CA GLU A 514 -11.04 -35.90 6.98
C GLU A 514 -10.33 -34.71 6.31
N THR A 515 -9.48 -34.92 5.30
CA THR A 515 -8.72 -33.84 4.63
C THR A 515 -9.44 -33.27 3.41
N LYS A 516 -9.54 -31.94 3.34
CA LYS A 516 -10.16 -31.21 2.23
C LYS A 516 -9.09 -30.58 1.34
N MET A 517 -9.01 -31.05 0.11
CA MET A 517 -8.16 -30.45 -0.92
C MET A 517 -8.63 -29.03 -1.26
N MET A 518 -7.72 -28.07 -1.30
CA MET A 518 -8.01 -26.69 -1.71
C MET A 518 -6.84 -26.04 -2.45
N SER A 519 -7.15 -25.09 -3.34
CA SER A 519 -6.13 -24.26 -3.97
C SER A 519 -5.50 -23.30 -2.97
N ARG A 520 -4.30 -22.81 -3.27
CA ARG A 520 -3.62 -21.77 -2.48
C ARG A 520 -4.45 -20.50 -2.39
N ASN A 521 -5.04 -20.05 -3.50
CA ASN A 521 -5.88 -18.85 -3.55
C ASN A 521 -7.10 -18.98 -2.64
N LYS A 522 -7.76 -20.15 -2.66
CA LYS A 522 -8.87 -20.48 -1.76
C LYS A 522 -8.42 -20.46 -0.30
N TRP A 523 -7.28 -21.07 0.02
CA TRP A 523 -6.71 -21.03 1.36
C TRP A 523 -6.46 -19.59 1.82
N SER A 524 -5.81 -18.76 0.99
CA SER A 524 -5.53 -17.36 1.29
C SER A 524 -6.80 -16.54 1.52
N ALA A 525 -7.85 -16.78 0.72
CA ALA A 525 -9.15 -16.15 0.90
C ALA A 525 -9.78 -16.47 2.26
N ILE A 526 -9.71 -17.74 2.69
CA ILE A 526 -10.27 -18.19 3.97
C ILE A 526 -9.47 -17.63 5.15
N VAL A 527 -8.13 -17.58 5.06
CA VAL A 527 -7.29 -16.95 6.09
C VAL A 527 -7.66 -15.48 6.27
N TYR A 528 -7.74 -14.72 5.17
CA TYR A 528 -8.10 -13.30 5.23
C TYR A 528 -9.51 -13.08 5.79
N ARG A 529 -10.53 -13.78 5.27
CA ARG A 529 -11.91 -13.57 5.75
C ARG A 529 -12.09 -13.97 7.22
N ARG A 530 -11.39 -15.02 7.68
CA ARG A 530 -11.37 -15.42 9.09
C ARG A 530 -10.83 -14.29 9.96
N GLY A 531 -9.72 -13.67 9.52
CA GLY A 531 -9.14 -12.49 10.17
C GLY A 531 -10.13 -11.32 10.25
N GLN A 532 -10.86 -11.04 9.16
CA GLN A 532 -11.88 -9.98 9.14
C GLN A 532 -13.04 -10.25 10.09
N LYS A 533 -13.55 -11.48 10.17
CA LYS A 533 -14.58 -11.89 11.14
C LYS A 533 -14.08 -11.74 12.57
N GLN A 534 -12.86 -12.19 12.84
CA GLN A 534 -12.25 -12.09 14.16
C GLN A 534 -12.09 -10.63 14.59
N LEU A 535 -11.54 -9.77 13.74
CA LEU A 535 -11.41 -8.34 14.02
C LEU A 535 -12.77 -7.67 14.23
N THR A 536 -13.76 -7.99 13.40
CA THR A 536 -15.13 -7.45 13.56
C THR A 536 -15.69 -7.78 14.93
N ARG A 537 -15.58 -9.04 15.39
CA ARG A 537 -16.03 -9.44 16.74
C ARG A 537 -15.27 -8.74 17.87
N LEU A 538 -13.95 -8.56 17.72
CA LEU A 538 -13.14 -7.88 18.73
C LEU A 538 -13.53 -6.40 18.87
N PHE A 539 -13.64 -5.68 17.76
CA PHE A 539 -14.10 -4.29 17.78
C PHE A 539 -15.57 -4.15 18.22
N LEU A 540 -16.42 -5.12 17.89
CA LEU A 540 -17.80 -5.14 18.35
C LEU A 540 -17.86 -5.22 19.89
N ASN A 541 -17.08 -6.10 20.51
CA ASN A 541 -17.01 -6.20 21.97
C ASN A 541 -16.53 -4.88 22.62
N GLU A 542 -15.53 -4.22 22.02
CA GLU A 542 -15.07 -2.90 22.49
C GLU A 542 -16.18 -1.84 22.37
N ALA A 543 -16.92 -1.83 21.26
CA ALA A 543 -18.02 -0.88 21.02
C ALA A 543 -19.20 -1.10 21.96
N GLU A 544 -19.63 -2.36 22.17
CA GLU A 544 -20.72 -2.72 23.08
C GLU A 544 -20.39 -2.34 24.53
N HIS A 545 -19.15 -2.60 24.97
CA HIS A 545 -18.70 -2.23 26.30
C HIS A 545 -18.62 -0.71 26.48
N ALA A 546 -18.07 0.01 25.50
CA ALA A 546 -18.07 1.47 25.50
C ALA A 546 -19.50 2.05 25.57
N LEU A 547 -20.43 1.49 24.79
CA LEU A 547 -21.83 1.90 24.76
C LEU A 547 -22.48 1.75 26.13
N GLN A 548 -22.25 0.61 26.80
CA GLN A 548 -22.77 0.37 28.13
C GLN A 548 -22.24 1.39 29.15
N LEU A 549 -20.94 1.73 29.10
CA LEU A 549 -20.35 2.74 29.96
C LEU A 549 -20.92 4.13 29.69
N SER A 550 -21.07 4.51 28.41
CA SER A 550 -21.68 5.78 28.00
C SER A 550 -23.10 5.93 28.53
N MET A 551 -23.94 4.89 28.39
CA MET A 551 -25.32 4.92 28.90
C MET A 551 -25.38 5.03 30.44
N ASN A 552 -24.47 4.37 31.15
CA ASN A 552 -24.40 4.44 32.62
C ASN A 552 -23.96 5.83 33.11
N GLU A 553 -23.04 6.49 32.41
CA GLU A 553 -22.62 7.86 32.74
C GLU A 553 -23.71 8.90 32.43
N GLU A 554 -24.42 8.75 31.32
CA GLU A 554 -25.53 9.66 30.96
C GLU A 554 -26.73 9.54 31.92
N THR A 555 -26.99 8.34 32.45
CA THR A 555 -28.06 8.11 33.44
C THR A 555 -27.69 8.48 34.87
N SER A 556 -26.40 8.70 35.15
CA SER A 556 -25.89 9.05 36.50
C SER A 556 -25.65 10.56 36.70
N VAL A 557 -26.05 11.40 35.74
CA VAL A 557 -26.15 12.85 35.91
C VAL A 557 -27.45 13.18 36.66
N PRO A 558 -27.39 13.66 37.92
CA PRO A 558 -28.58 13.95 38.73
C PRO A 558 -29.38 15.17 38.27
#